data_AF-A0A951CBM5-F1
#
_entry.id   AF-A0A951CBM5-F1
#
_cell.length_a   1.000
_cell.length_b   1.000
_cell.length_c   1.000
_cell.angle_alpha   90.00
_cell.angle_beta   90.00
_cell.angle_gamma   90.00
#
_symmetry.space_group_name_H-M   'P 1'
#
loop_
_entity.id
_entity.type
_entity.pdbx_description
1 polymer ?
#
loop_
_entity_poly.entity_id
_entity_poly.type
_entity_poly.pdbx_seq_one_letter_code
_entity_poly.pdbx_strand_id
1 'polypeptide(L)' 'MKKRHMKQTDAATLFGVRQPDISKMLRGEFRQFSVERLLRFLVGLDLGVEIVVRPHRGRHNAPALHVS' A
#
# COMPACT_ATOMS: atom_id res chain seq x y z
N MET A 1 10.26 -0.06 5.43
CA MET A 1 10.78 0.29 6.77
C MET A 1 12.15 -0.32 7.04
N LYS A 2 12.24 -1.64 7.28
CA LYS A 2 13.50 -2.31 7.65
C LYS A 2 14.65 -2.11 6.66
N LYS A 3 14.42 -2.32 5.36
CA LYS A 3 15.44 -2.08 4.30
C LYS A 3 15.94 -0.62 4.23
N ARG A 4 15.14 0.35 4.68
CA ARG A 4 15.48 1.77 4.71
C ARG A 4 15.86 2.26 6.12
N HIS A 5 15.99 1.36 7.10
CA HIS A 5 16.21 1.66 8.53
C HIS A 5 15.31 2.77 9.11
N MET A 6 14.11 2.91 8.56
CA MET A 6 13.18 4.00 8.89
C MET A 6 12.40 3.65 10.17
N LYS A 7 12.31 4.58 11.12
CA LYS A 7 11.48 4.41 12.33
C LYS A 7 10.01 4.64 11.98
N GLN A 8 9.10 4.06 12.77
CA GLN A 8 7.67 4.20 12.51
C GLN A 8 7.18 5.66 12.58
N THR A 9 7.81 6.50 13.41
CA THR A 9 7.56 7.95 13.47
C THR A 9 7.92 8.64 12.17
N ASP A 10 9.04 8.28 11.55
CA ASP A 10 9.50 8.91 10.31
C ASP A 10 8.57 8.53 9.15
N ALA A 11 8.10 7.28 9.12
CA ALA A 11 7.08 6.87 8.17
C ALA A 11 5.72 7.54 8.41
N ALA A 12 5.36 7.78 9.67
CA ALA A 12 4.13 8.49 9.99
C ALA A 12 4.17 9.89 9.37
N THR A 13 5.29 10.61 9.54
CA THR A 13 5.52 11.90 8.91
C THR A 13 5.52 11.80 7.38
N LEU A 14 6.28 10.87 6.80
CA LEU A 14 6.36 10.67 5.34
C LEU A 14 4.99 10.40 4.71
N PHE A 15 4.14 9.64 5.40
CA PHE A 15 2.83 9.22 4.91
C PHE A 15 1.68 10.15 5.32
N GLY A 16 1.96 11.20 6.12
CA GLY A 16 0.94 12.11 6.64
C GLY A 16 -0.09 11.40 7.53
N VAL A 17 0.36 10.44 8.35
CA VAL A 17 -0.49 9.64 9.25
C VAL A 17 0.05 9.67 10.67
N ARG A 18 -0.69 9.12 11.64
CA ARG A 18 -0.17 9.01 13.01
C ARG A 18 0.64 7.73 13.16
N GLN A 19 1.67 7.74 14.00
CA GLN A 19 2.49 6.55 14.24
C GLN A 19 1.68 5.30 14.70
N PRO A 20 0.58 5.41 15.48
CA PRO A 20 -0.27 4.26 15.77
C PRO A 20 -0.91 3.62 14.52
N ASP A 21 -1.22 4.42 13.50
CA ASP A 21 -1.75 3.93 12.23
C ASP A 21 -0.68 3.08 11.52
N ILE A 22 0.58 3.52 11.54
CA ILE A 22 1.74 2.74 11.03
C ILE A 22 1.90 1.42 11.80
N SER A 23 1.82 1.45 13.14
CA SER A 23 1.96 0.25 13.95
C SER A 23 0.88 -0.79 13.62
N LYS A 24 -0.37 -0.36 13.47
CA LYS A 24 -1.49 -1.23 13.07
C LYS A 24 -1.26 -1.84 11.68
N MET A 25 -0.87 -1.00 10.72
CA MET A 25 -0.55 -1.43 9.36
C MET A 25 0.55 -2.51 9.35
N LEU A 26 1.63 -2.31 10.12
CA LEU A 26 2.73 -3.28 10.23
C LEU A 26 2.33 -4.59 10.92
N ARG A 27 1.21 -4.62 11.64
CA ARG A 27 0.60 -5.84 12.22
C ARG A 27 -0.44 -6.49 11.30
N GLY A 28 -0.63 -5.97 10.09
CA GLY A 28 -1.60 -6.50 9.12
C GLY A 28 -3.00 -5.91 9.23
N GLU A 29 -3.21 -4.88 10.06
CA GLU A 29 -4.53 -4.24 10.22
C GLU A 29 -4.76 -3.19 9.13
N PHE A 30 -5.19 -3.63 7.96
CA PHE A 30 -5.40 -2.75 6.80
C PHE A 30 -6.82 -2.19 6.64
N ARG A 31 -7.80 -2.65 7.43
CA ARG A 31 -9.23 -2.30 7.27
C ARG A 31 -9.54 -0.80 7.29
N GLN A 32 -8.68 0.00 7.93
CA GLN A 32 -8.80 1.45 8.06
C GLN A 32 -8.10 2.25 6.94
N PHE A 33 -7.42 1.57 6.00
CA PHE A 33 -6.70 2.21 4.89
C PHE A 33 -7.42 1.94 3.57
N SER A 34 -7.70 3.00 2.81
CA SER A 34 -8.15 2.86 1.43
C SER A 34 -7.01 2.34 0.55
N VAL A 35 -7.36 1.67 -0.55
CA VAL A 35 -6.38 1.24 -1.57
C VAL A 35 -5.57 2.43 -2.08
N GLU A 36 -6.23 3.55 -2.38
CA GLU A 36 -5.58 4.80 -2.81
C GLU A 36 -4.52 5.27 -1.80
N ARG A 37 -4.80 5.18 -0.49
CA ARG A 37 -3.84 5.55 0.55
C ARG A 37 -2.64 4.59 0.59
N LEU A 38 -2.87 3.29 0.39
CA LEU A 38 -1.79 2.31 0.29
C LEU A 38 -0.90 2.58 -0.93
N LEU A 39 -1.49 2.91 -2.08
CA LEU A 39 -0.74 3.28 -3.29
C LEU A 39 0.10 4.55 -3.06
N ARG A 40 -0.45 5.57 -2.39
CA ARG A 40 0.32 6.76 -1.99
C ARG A 40 1.52 6.43 -1.11
N PHE A 41 1.42 5.45 -0.21
CA PHE A 41 2.56 5.04 0.61
C PHE A 41 3.66 4.39 -0.22
N LEU A 42 3.30 3.59 -1.24
CA LEU A 42 4.28 3.02 -2.16
C LEU A 42 5.04 4.11 -2.92
N VAL A 43 4.30 5.10 -3.46
CA VAL A 43 4.90 6.27 -4.12
C VAL A 43 5.79 7.06 -3.17
N GLY A 44 5.33 7.33 -1.93
CA GLY A 44 6.14 8.02 -0.92
C GLY A 44 7.39 7.26 -0.49
N LEU A 45 7.43 5.94 -0.70
CA LEU A 45 8.61 5.10 -0.51
C LEU A 45 9.57 5.10 -1.71
N ASP A 46 9.31 5.92 -2.71
CA ASP A 46 10.05 6.00 -3.98
C ASP A 46 9.94 4.71 -4.79
N LEU A 47 8.76 4.06 -4.73
CA LEU A 47 8.43 2.90 -5.55
C LEU A 47 7.55 3.34 -6.73
N GLY A 48 7.92 2.89 -7.92
CA GLY A 48 7.07 3.02 -9.10
C GLY A 48 5.81 2.17 -8.95
N VAL A 49 4.65 2.76 -9.21
CA VAL A 49 3.36 2.08 -9.20
C VAL A 49 2.73 2.21 -10.58
N GLU A 50 2.45 1.07 -11.23
CA GLU A 50 1.74 1.01 -12.50
C GLU A 50 0.37 0.35 -12.30
N ILE A 51 -0.69 0.98 -12.83
CA ILE A 51 -2.04 0.41 -12.81
C ILE A 51 -2.42 0.10 -14.26
N VAL A 52 -2.41 -1.19 -14.61
CA VAL A 52 -2.76 -1.67 -15.94
C VAL A 52 -4.17 -2.23 -15.94
N VAL A 53 -5.09 -1.54 -16.62
CA VAL A 53 -6.47 -2.02 -16.81
C VAL A 53 -6.55 -2.82 -18.10
N ARG A 54 -7.05 -4.06 -18.03
CA ARG A 54 -7.21 -4.97 -19.17
C ARG A 54 -8.65 -5.47 -19.23
N PRO A 55 -9.22 -5.66 -20.44
CA PRO A 55 -10.52 -6.32 -20.57
C PRO A 55 -10.48 -7.70 -19.92
N HIS A 56 -11.55 -8.04 -19.21
CA HIS A 56 -11.68 -9.36 -18.62
C HIS A 56 -12.00 -10.38 -19.72
N ARG A 57 -11.15 -11.40 -19.90
CA ARG A 57 -11.24 -12.38 -21.00
C ARG A 57 -11.67 -13.79 -20.55
N GLY A 58 -11.89 -14.01 -19.26
CA GLY A 58 -12.27 -15.32 -18.72
C GLY A 58 -13.78 -15.45 -18.55
N ARG A 59 -14.34 -16.60 -18.96
CA ARG A 59 -15.74 -16.95 -18.62
C ARG A 59 -15.85 -17.65 -17.26
N HIS A 60 -14.72 -18.12 -16.71
CA HIS A 60 -14.65 -18.98 -15.52
C HIS A 60 -13.91 -18.38 -14.31
N ASN A 61 -13.18 -17.27 -14.47
CA ASN A 61 -12.46 -16.65 -13.36
C ASN A 61 -13.05 -15.26 -13.10
N ALA A 62 -13.22 -14.86 -11.85
CA ALA A 62 -13.61 -13.48 -11.54
C ALA A 62 -12.47 -12.51 -11.89
N PRO A 63 -12.76 -11.24 -12.24
CA PRO A 63 -11.73 -10.20 -12.31
C PRO A 63 -11.05 -10.07 -10.94
N ALA A 64 -9.73 -9.92 -10.94
CA ALA A 64 -8.92 -9.83 -9.73
C ALA A 64 -7.89 -8.70 -9.84
N LEU A 65 -7.63 -8.03 -8.71
CA LEU A 65 -6.48 -7.13 -8.58
C LEU A 65 -5.23 -8.00 -8.38
N HIS A 66 -4.28 -7.92 -9.31
CA HIS A 66 -3.01 -8.63 -9.24
C HIS A 66 -1.88 -7.67 -8.84
N VAL A 67 -1.02 -8.12 -7.92
CA VAL A 67 0.22 -7.42 -7.55
C VAL A 67 1.36 -8.41 -7.83
N SER A 68 2.20 -8.08 -8.81
CA SER A 68 3.37 -8.86 -9.25
C SER A 68 4.66 -8.38 -8.61
#